data_AF-A0A7C9ALA5-F1
#
_entry.id   AF-A0A7C9ALA5-F1
#
_cell.length_a   1.000
_cell.length_b   1.000
_cell.length_c   1.000
_cell.angle_alpha   90.00
_cell.angle_beta   90.00
_cell.angle_gamma   90.00
#
_symmetry.space_group_name_H-M   'P 1'
#
loop_
_entity.id
_entity.type
_entity.pdbx_description
1 polymer ?
#
loop_
_entity_poly.entity_id
_entity_poly.type
_entity_poly.pdbx_seq_one_letter_code
_entity_poly.pdbx_strand_id
1 'polypeptide(L)'
;MIRGEDFKAAFVEETKFYNRIVLGPIFPTAVWDPLPHFLQTWLRSYIAAILVYFVSGLAWSFVIYYWKRNLHVPKDCIPSRRAMLLQIRVAMKAMPWYTLFITISE
;
A
#
# COMPACT_ATOMS: atom_id res chain seq x y z
N MET A 1 -8.90 19.95 31.61
CA MET A 1 -8.50 20.70 30.40
C MET A 1 -7.22 20.03 29.90
N ILE A 2 -7.34 19.06 28.98
CA ILE A 2 -6.18 18.30 28.50
C ILE A 2 -5.37 19.26 27.62
N ARG A 3 -4.08 19.44 27.93
CA ARG A 3 -3.19 20.38 27.22
C ARG A 3 -3.00 19.86 25.80
N GLY A 4 -3.13 20.73 24.78
CA GLY A 4 -2.94 20.34 23.38
C GLY A 4 -1.56 19.72 23.08
N GLU A 5 -0.57 19.94 23.95
CA GLU A 5 0.74 19.30 23.88
C GLU A 5 0.70 17.80 24.25
N ASP A 6 -0.12 17.40 25.21
CA ASP A 6 -0.28 15.99 25.60
C ASP A 6 -0.94 15.18 24.48
N PHE A 7 -1.92 15.80 23.80
CA PHE A 7 -2.52 15.22 22.59
C PHE A 7 -1.48 15.02 21.48
N LYS A 8 -0.66 16.04 21.20
CA LYS A 8 0.36 15.96 20.16
C LYS A 8 1.40 14.87 20.46
N ALA A 9 1.80 14.73 21.73
CA ALA A 9 2.70 13.68 22.17
C ALA A 9 2.09 12.27 21.96
N ALA A 10 0.82 12.08 22.33
CA ALA A 10 0.11 10.82 22.13
C ALA A 10 0.00 10.42 20.65
N PHE A 11 -0.29 11.36 19.75
CA PHE A 11 -0.34 11.10 18.31
C PHE A 11 1.02 10.70 17.73
N VAL A 12 2.10 11.32 18.21
CA VAL A 12 3.47 10.95 17.79
C VAL A 12 3.83 9.55 18.29
N GLU A 13 3.42 9.18 19.50
CA GLU A 13 3.66 7.86 20.07
C GLU A 13 2.88 6.77 19.32
N GLU A 14 1.59 6.99 19.03
CA GLU A 14 0.81 6.08 18.20
C GLU A 14 1.42 5.91 16.81
N THR A 15 1.82 7.01 16.17
CA THR A 15 2.41 6.92 14.82
C THR A 15 3.73 6.14 14.82
N LYS A 16 4.57 6.32 15.84
CA LYS A 16 5.77 5.52 16.04
C LYS A 16 5.45 4.03 16.26
N PHE A 17 4.39 3.73 17.00
CA PHE A 17 3.95 2.35 17.22
C PHE A 17 3.50 1.68 15.91
N TYR A 18 2.67 2.36 15.12
CA TYR A 18 2.25 1.87 13.80
C TYR A 18 3.44 1.70 12.84
N ASN A 19 4.37 2.66 12.83
CA ASN A 19 5.58 2.57 12.01
C ASN A 19 6.43 1.36 12.43
N ARG A 20 6.57 1.08 13.73
CA ARG A 20 7.31 -0.10 14.21
C ARG A 20 6.65 -1.43 13.83
N ILE A 21 5.32 -1.51 13.86
CA ILE A 21 4.58 -2.73 13.49
C ILE A 21 4.63 -2.99 11.98
N VAL A 22 4.50 -1.93 11.16
CA VAL A 22 4.44 -2.08 9.71
C VAL A 22 5.85 -2.15 9.10
N LEU A 23 6.77 -1.29 9.53
CA LEU A 23 8.12 -1.20 8.98
C LEU A 23 9.08 -2.20 9.63
N GLY A 24 8.91 -2.54 10.91
CA GLY A 24 9.79 -3.47 11.62
C GLY A 24 9.93 -4.87 11.00
N PRO A 25 8.85 -5.51 10.51
CA PRO A 25 8.93 -6.80 9.82
C PRO A 25 9.47 -6.71 8.39
N ILE A 26 9.40 -5.52 7.77
CA ILE A 26 9.70 -5.33 6.34
C ILE A 26 11.11 -4.74 6.13
N PHE A 27 11.57 -3.89 7.05
CA PHE A 27 12.83 -3.18 6.99
C PHE A 27 13.60 -3.27 8.32
N PRO A 28 14.94 -3.44 8.29
CA PRO A 28 15.76 -3.34 9.49
C PRO A 28 15.60 -1.96 10.15
N THR A 29 15.56 -1.92 11.48
CA THR A 29 15.48 -0.68 12.29
C THR A 29 16.48 0.40 11.87
N ALA A 30 17.69 0.01 11.47
CA ALA A 30 18.73 0.92 10.99
C ALA A 30 18.34 1.74 9.74
N VAL A 31 17.35 1.30 8.95
CA VAL A 31 16.96 1.94 7.69
C VAL A 31 15.76 2.87 7.88
N TRP A 32 14.83 2.54 8.77
CA TRP A 32 13.59 3.31 8.94
C TRP A 32 13.56 4.23 10.16
N ASP A 33 14.33 3.94 11.21
CA ASP A 33 14.45 4.78 12.40
C ASP A 33 15.05 6.18 12.12
N PRO A 34 16.07 6.36 11.24
CA PRO A 34 16.60 7.70 10.95
C PRO A 34 15.74 8.50 9.96
N LEU A 35 14.67 7.93 9.39
CA LEU A 35 13.85 8.63 8.41
C LEU A 35 12.99 9.71 9.08
N PRO A 36 12.85 10.90 8.46
CA PRO A 36 11.86 11.90 8.85
C PRO A 36 10.46 11.30 9.02
N HIS A 37 9.71 11.78 10.01
CA HIS A 37 8.35 11.29 10.30
C HIS A 37 7.44 11.27 9.07
N PHE A 38 7.55 12.28 8.20
CA PHE A 38 6.83 12.35 6.92
C PHE A 38 7.11 11.14 6.00
N LEU A 39 8.38 10.75 5.87
CA LEU A 39 8.77 9.60 5.04
C LEU A 39 8.31 8.27 5.65
N GLN A 40 8.28 8.17 6.98
CA GLN A 40 7.73 6.98 7.64
C GLN A 40 6.22 6.84 7.38
N THR A 41 5.45 7.93 7.51
CA THR A 41 4.01 7.95 7.20
C THR A 41 3.77 7.63 5.73
N TRP A 42 4.54 8.23 4.81
CA TRP A 42 4.42 7.96 3.39
C TRP A 42 4.72 6.50 3.04
N LEU A 43 5.78 5.93 3.63
CA LEU A 43 6.17 4.54 3.41
C LEU A 43 5.11 3.57 3.94
N ARG A 44 4.53 3.85 5.12
CA ARG A 44 3.39 3.09 5.68
C ARG A 44 2.21 3.09 4.71
N SER A 45 1.80 4.26 4.22
CA SER A 45 0.69 4.41 3.28
C SER A 45 0.98 3.74 1.93
N TYR A 46 2.23 3.78 1.46
CA TYR A 46 2.66 3.10 0.24
C TYR A 46 2.57 1.58 0.34
N ILE A 47 3.07 1.00 1.43
CA ILE A 47 2.99 -0.44 1.69
C ILE A 47 1.53 -0.88 1.80
N ALA A 48 0.70 -0.12 2.52
CA ALA A 48 -0.73 -0.40 2.63
C ALA A 48 -1.42 -0.40 1.25
N ALA A 49 -1.12 0.60 0.40
CA ALA A 49 -1.66 0.67 -0.95
C ALA A 49 -1.22 -0.50 -1.84
N ILE A 50 0.05 -0.92 -1.75
CA ILE A 50 0.56 -2.11 -2.44
C ILE A 50 -0.20 -3.36 -1.99
N LEU A 51 -0.35 -3.56 -0.67
CA LEU A 51 -1.04 -4.71 -0.12
C LEU A 51 -2.49 -4.78 -0.60
N VAL A 52 -3.22 -3.66 -0.55
CA VAL A 52 -4.59 -3.59 -1.05
C VAL A 52 -4.64 -3.88 -2.54
N TYR A 53 -3.75 -3.30 -3.35
CA TYR A 53 -3.71 -3.54 -4.80
C TYR A 53 -3.46 -5.01 -5.14
N PHE A 54 -2.46 -5.65 -4.52
CA PHE A 54 -2.15 -7.04 -4.81
C PHE A 54 -3.21 -7.99 -4.26
N VAL A 55 -3.69 -7.80 -3.03
CA VAL A 55 -4.71 -8.67 -2.44
C VAL A 55 -6.03 -8.58 -3.22
N SER A 56 -6.51 -7.37 -3.51
CA SER A 56 -7.73 -7.18 -4.28
C SER A 56 -7.56 -7.63 -5.74
N GLY A 57 -6.43 -7.30 -6.37
CA GLY A 57 -6.13 -7.69 -7.75
C GLY A 57 -5.99 -9.21 -7.91
N LEU A 58 -5.34 -9.90 -6.97
CA LEU A 58 -5.23 -11.36 -6.95
C LEU A 58 -6.57 -12.00 -6.65
N ALA A 59 -7.32 -11.51 -5.66
CA ALA A 59 -8.65 -12.03 -5.34
C ALA A 59 -9.60 -11.90 -6.54
N TRP A 60 -9.63 -10.72 -7.18
CA TRP A 60 -10.47 -10.46 -8.35
C TRP A 60 -10.06 -11.32 -9.55
N SER A 61 -8.76 -11.44 -9.80
CA SER A 61 -8.23 -12.32 -10.85
C SER A 61 -8.58 -13.78 -10.58
N PHE A 62 -8.47 -14.24 -9.33
CA PHE A 62 -8.82 -15.60 -8.93
C PHE A 62 -10.32 -15.87 -9.12
N VAL A 63 -11.19 -14.93 -8.71
CA VAL A 63 -12.64 -15.04 -8.88
C VAL A 63 -13.01 -15.13 -10.36
N ILE A 64 -12.44 -14.29 -11.22
CA ILE A 64 -12.78 -14.26 -12.65
C ILE A 64 -12.22 -15.47 -13.38
N TYR A 65 -10.92 -15.77 -13.22
CA TYR A 65 -10.23 -16.76 -14.05
C TYR A 65 -10.31 -18.18 -13.52
N TYR A 66 -10.49 -18.37 -12.21
CA TYR A 66 -10.51 -19.71 -11.59
C TYR A 66 -11.92 -20.10 -11.13
N TRP A 67 -12.67 -19.20 -10.46
CA TRP A 67 -13.99 -19.54 -9.91
C TRP A 67 -15.13 -19.42 -10.94
N LYS A 68 -15.29 -18.26 -11.59
CA LYS A 68 -16.40 -17.96 -12.51
C LYS A 68 -15.99 -18.12 -13.99
N ARG A 69 -15.02 -18.98 -14.27
CA ARG A 69 -14.45 -19.20 -15.62
C ARG A 69 -15.48 -19.55 -16.70
N ASN A 70 -16.61 -20.13 -16.32
CA ASN A 70 -17.64 -20.64 -17.23
C ASN A 70 -18.74 -19.64 -17.64
N LEU A 71 -18.78 -18.41 -17.12
CA LEU A 71 -19.97 -17.57 -17.28
C LEU A 71 -19.81 -16.33 -18.18
N HIS A 72 -18.63 -15.71 -18.34
CA HIS A 72 -18.57 -14.37 -18.98
C HIS A 72 -17.34 -14.00 -19.83
N VAL A 73 -16.31 -14.84 -19.98
CA VAL A 73 -15.09 -14.43 -20.71
C VAL A 73 -14.71 -15.48 -21.77
N PRO A 74 -14.85 -15.17 -23.07
CA PRO A 74 -14.30 -16.00 -24.15
C PRO A 74 -12.80 -16.20 -23.93
N LYS A 75 -12.29 -17.41 -24.22
CA LYS A 75 -10.86 -17.74 -24.03
C LYS A 75 -9.91 -16.76 -24.73
N ASP A 76 -10.38 -16.07 -25.76
CA ASP A 76 -9.62 -15.13 -26.58
C ASP A 76 -9.49 -13.71 -25.98
N CYS A 77 -10.26 -13.39 -24.93
CA CYS A 77 -10.23 -12.09 -24.26
C CYS A 77 -9.34 -12.06 -23.01
N ILE A 78 -8.66 -13.17 -22.68
CA ILE A 78 -7.76 -13.21 -21.51
C ILE A 78 -6.50 -12.42 -21.86
N PRO A 79 -6.18 -11.35 -21.12
CA PRO A 79 -4.99 -10.55 -21.40
C PRO A 79 -3.73 -11.41 -21.30
N SER A 80 -2.85 -11.27 -22.28
CA SER A 80 -1.57 -11.97 -22.27
C SER A 80 -0.76 -11.64 -21.00
N ARG A 81 0.08 -12.57 -20.53
CA ARG A 81 0.94 -12.34 -19.36
C ARG A 81 1.77 -11.06 -19.47
N ARG A 82 2.19 -10.70 -20.69
CA ARG A 82 2.92 -9.45 -20.99
C ARG A 82 2.06 -8.21 -20.72
N ALA A 83 0.80 -8.22 -21.15
CA ALA A 83 -0.12 -7.10 -20.93
C ALA A 83 -0.41 -6.89 -19.43
N MET A 84 -0.61 -7.98 -18.67
CA MET A 84 -0.78 -7.88 -17.22
C MET A 84 0.47 -7.32 -16.52
N LEU A 85 1.66 -7.80 -16.87
CA LEU A 85 2.92 -7.29 -16.29
C LEU A 85 3.14 -5.82 -16.62
N LEU A 86 2.73 -5.37 -17.81
CA LEU A 86 2.78 -3.95 -18.17
C LEU A 86 1.84 -3.11 -17.31
N GLN A 87 0.59 -3.57 -17.09
CA GLN A 87 -0.38 -2.90 -16.23
C GLN A 87 0.14 -2.76 -14.80
N ILE A 88 0.69 -3.84 -14.24
CA ILE A 88 1.33 -3.81 -12.91
C ILE A 88 2.50 -2.82 -12.92
N ARG A 89 3.35 -2.83 -13.94
CA ARG A 89 4.51 -1.91 -14.02
C ARG A 89 4.09 -0.45 -14.08
N VAL A 90 3.04 -0.11 -14.83
CA VAL A 90 2.51 1.25 -14.91
C VAL A 90 1.87 1.66 -13.58
N ALA A 91 1.06 0.78 -12.99
CA ALA A 91 0.44 1.02 -11.69
C ALA A 91 1.48 1.24 -10.58
N MET A 92 2.51 0.40 -10.51
CA MET A 92 3.60 0.51 -9.54
C MET A 92 4.42 1.79 -9.69
N LYS A 93 4.54 2.34 -10.90
CA LYS A 93 5.17 3.65 -11.11
C LYS A 93 4.32 4.82 -10.63
N ALA A 94 2.99 4.68 -10.68
CA ALA A 94 2.05 5.73 -10.30
C ALA A 94 1.72 5.72 -8.80
N MET A 95 1.69 4.54 -8.17
CA MET A 95 1.37 4.38 -6.75
C MET A 95 2.14 5.30 -5.79
N PRO A 96 3.48 5.47 -5.91
CA PRO A 96 4.23 6.36 -5.03
C PRO A 96 3.69 7.80 -5.04
N TRP A 97 3.23 8.27 -6.20
CA TRP A 97 2.67 9.61 -6.37
C TRP A 97 1.26 9.73 -5.77
N TYR A 98 0.42 8.71 -5.96
CA TYR A 98 -0.92 8.68 -5.35
C TYR A 98 -0.84 8.64 -3.82
N THR A 99 0.06 7.82 -3.27
CA THR A 99 0.21 7.70 -1.82
C THR A 99 0.90 8.92 -1.22
N LEU A 100 1.80 9.57 -1.97
CA LEU A 100 2.38 10.86 -1.59
C LEU A 100 1.30 11.94 -1.52
N PHE A 101 0.44 12.03 -2.53
CA PHE A 101 -0.67 12.99 -2.56
C PHE A 101 -1.62 12.83 -1.36
N ILE A 102 -1.97 11.59 -1.03
CA ILE A 102 -2.78 11.28 0.16
C ILE A 102 -2.06 11.72 1.44
N THR A 103 -0.76 11.46 1.54
CA THR A 103 0.05 11.81 2.74
C THR A 103 0.22 13.33 2.92
N ILE A 104 0.26 14.10 1.83
CA ILE A 104 0.34 15.58 1.90
C ILE A 104 -1.01 16.19 2.29
N SER A 105 -2.11 15.50 1.98
CA SER A 105 -3.47 15.94 2.29
C SER A 105 -3.89 15.63 3.74
N GLU A 106 -3.10 14.82 4.45
CA GLU A 106 -3.29 14.40 5.85
C GLU A 106 -2.64 15.40 6.82
#